data_AF-A0A226D131-F1
#
_entry.id   AF-A0A226D131-F1
#
_cell.length_a   1.000
_cell.length_b   1.000
_cell.length_c   1.000
_cell.angle_alpha   90.00
_cell.angle_beta   90.00
_cell.angle_gamma   90.00
#
_symmetry.space_group_name_H-M   'P 1'
#
loop_
_entity.id
_entity.type
_entity.pdbx_description
1 polymer ?
#
loop_
_entity_poly.entity_id
_entity_poly.type
_entity_poly.pdbx_seq_one_letter_code
_entity_poly.pdbx_strand_id
1 'polypeptide(L)'
;MSKFLVVLGLVALLGQASFAALFSKPEALEDIEWTKAINAKLCEAGTHPDSVAKDFYACYDEKIVPGAEAFIKCQKDVYKVQMDSEKNVDTVCNAGPLAFPLYAGCLVTNLLADGKLPSTSMHKLNECQGKVMGVSAPQ
;
A
#
# COMPACT_ATOMS: atom_id res chain seq x y z
N MET A 1 -5.77 18.89 40.48
CA MET A 1 -4.62 17.96 40.28
C MET A 1 -4.69 17.42 38.87
N SER A 2 -3.79 17.91 38.03
CA SER A 2 -3.67 17.56 36.62
C SER A 2 -3.08 16.15 36.48
N LYS A 3 -3.86 15.18 36.00
CA LYS A 3 -3.39 13.80 35.73
C LYS A 3 -3.80 13.27 34.35
N PHE A 4 -4.40 14.10 33.50
CA PHE A 4 -4.97 13.67 32.20
C PHE A 4 -4.12 13.99 30.97
N LEU A 5 -2.89 14.50 31.14
CA LEU A 5 -2.05 14.99 30.03
C LEU A 5 -0.87 14.08 29.67
N VAL A 6 -0.65 12.95 30.35
CA VAL A 6 0.55 12.12 30.15
C VAL A 6 0.29 10.88 29.28
N VAL A 7 -0.97 10.43 29.13
CA VAL A 7 -1.26 9.14 28.45
C VAL A 7 -1.30 9.28 26.92
N LEU A 8 -1.57 10.48 26.38
CA LEU A 8 -1.61 10.70 24.91
C LEU A 8 -0.21 10.83 24.28
N GLY A 9 0.83 11.16 25.06
CA GLY A 9 2.20 11.32 24.54
C GLY A 9 2.96 10.00 24.33
N LEU A 10 2.68 8.98 25.13
CA LEU A 10 3.39 7.69 25.04
C LEU A 10 2.94 6.82 23.87
N VAL A 11 1.67 6.92 23.44
CA VAL A 11 1.16 6.15 22.29
C VAL A 11 1.77 6.64 20.97
N ALA A 12 2.07 7.94 20.86
CA ALA A 12 2.71 8.51 19.68
C ALA A 12 4.19 8.10 19.54
N LEU A 13 4.92 7.98 20.66
CA LEU A 13 6.34 7.57 20.66
C LEU A 13 6.52 6.06 20.40
N LEU A 14 5.61 5.22 20.88
CA LEU A 14 5.62 3.77 20.60
C LEU A 14 5.17 3.45 19.16
N GLY A 15 4.29 4.28 18.58
CA GLY A 15 3.85 4.13 17.19
C GLY A 15 4.97 4.40 16.16
N GLN A 16 5.84 5.38 16.41
CA GLN A 16 6.95 5.71 15.50
C GLN A 16 8.07 4.66 15.50
N ALA A 17 8.40 4.11 16.69
CA ALA A 17 9.40 3.04 16.80
C ALA A 17 8.94 1.75 16.10
N SER A 18 7.63 1.49 16.11
CA SER A 18 7.04 0.32 15.43
C SER A 18 7.08 0.47 13.92
N PHE A 19 6.80 1.66 13.39
CA PHE A 19 6.86 1.94 11.95
C PHE A 19 8.28 1.73 11.40
N ALA A 20 9.30 2.31 12.06
CA ALA A 20 10.68 2.16 11.62
C ALA A 20 11.18 0.70 11.74
N ALA A 21 10.79 -0.03 12.78
CA ALA A 21 11.18 -1.43 12.98
C ALA A 21 10.50 -2.40 12.00
N LEU A 22 9.32 -2.06 11.47
CA LEU A 22 8.61 -2.84 10.46
C LEU A 22 9.27 -2.79 9.08
N PHE A 23 9.97 -1.68 8.79
CA PHE A 23 10.72 -1.47 7.54
C PHE A 23 12.24 -1.47 7.72
N SER A 24 12.75 -1.82 8.91
CA SER A 24 14.20 -1.89 9.16
C SER A 24 14.87 -3.14 8.61
N LYS A 25 14.09 -4.05 7.99
CA LYS A 25 14.63 -5.19 7.27
C LYS A 25 14.93 -4.81 5.83
N PRO A 26 16.09 -5.18 5.26
CA PRO A 26 16.45 -4.88 3.86
C PRO A 26 15.35 -5.26 2.87
N GLU A 27 14.70 -6.41 3.08
CA GLU A 27 13.63 -6.91 2.20
C GLU A 27 12.42 -5.95 2.13
N ALA A 28 12.12 -5.25 3.24
CA ALA A 28 11.01 -4.30 3.28
C ALA A 28 11.31 -2.99 2.54
N LEU A 29 12.59 -2.59 2.49
CA LEU A 29 13.03 -1.44 1.68
C LEU A 29 13.01 -1.79 0.19
N GLU A 30 13.46 -2.99 -0.16
CA GLU A 30 13.37 -3.52 -1.53
C GLU A 30 11.92 -3.55 -2.03
N ASP A 31 10.99 -4.04 -1.21
CA ASP A 31 9.57 -4.03 -1.56
C ASP A 31 9.00 -2.62 -1.75
N ILE A 32 9.44 -1.63 -0.97
CA ILE A 32 9.01 -0.24 -1.17
C ILE A 32 9.48 0.28 -2.53
N GLU A 33 10.74 0.06 -2.90
CA GLU A 33 11.27 0.48 -4.20
C GLU A 33 10.58 -0.29 -5.35
N TRP A 34 10.27 -1.57 -5.15
CA TRP A 34 9.52 -2.35 -6.13
C TRP A 34 8.10 -1.81 -6.31
N THR A 35 7.38 -1.51 -5.22
CA THR A 35 6.06 -0.88 -5.27
C THR A 35 6.12 0.46 -6.02
N LYS A 36 7.15 1.28 -5.78
CA LYS A 36 7.34 2.54 -6.51
C LYS A 36 7.54 2.31 -8.01
N ALA A 37 8.36 1.34 -8.39
CA ALA A 37 8.60 1.00 -9.80
C ALA A 37 7.33 0.49 -10.50
N ILE A 38 6.56 -0.38 -9.83
CA ILE A 38 5.25 -0.87 -10.31
C ILE A 38 4.29 0.31 -10.50
N ASN A 39 4.15 1.18 -9.50
CA ASN A 39 3.23 2.32 -9.56
C ASN A 39 3.66 3.36 -10.60
N ALA A 40 4.97 3.60 -10.75
CA ALA A 40 5.50 4.46 -11.80
C ALA A 40 5.12 3.90 -13.18
N LYS A 41 5.29 2.58 -13.39
CA LYS A 41 4.90 1.92 -14.63
C LYS A 41 3.40 1.98 -14.88
N LEU A 42 2.59 1.77 -13.84
CA LEU A 42 1.13 1.87 -13.92
C LEU A 42 0.68 3.28 -14.29
N CYS A 43 1.30 4.33 -13.75
CA CYS A 43 0.93 5.72 -14.01
C CYS A 43 1.56 6.33 -15.28
N GLU A 44 2.32 5.56 -16.06
CA GLU A 44 2.75 5.99 -17.40
C GLU A 44 1.56 6.14 -18.35
N ALA A 45 1.68 7.05 -19.31
CA ALA A 45 0.62 7.26 -20.30
C ALA A 45 0.40 5.99 -21.15
N GLY A 46 -0.84 5.51 -21.20
CA GLY A 46 -1.24 4.37 -22.03
C GLY A 46 -0.88 2.98 -21.47
N THR A 47 -0.46 2.88 -20.20
CA THR A 47 -0.06 1.60 -19.59
C THR A 47 -1.13 0.95 -18.72
N HIS A 48 -2.25 1.64 -18.45
CA HIS A 48 -3.33 1.14 -17.59
C HIS A 48 -4.72 1.16 -18.26
N PRO A 49 -4.88 0.69 -19.52
CA PRO A 49 -6.22 0.54 -20.10
C PRO A 49 -7.07 -0.39 -19.22
N ASP A 50 -8.40 -0.32 -19.36
CA ASP A 50 -9.36 -1.04 -18.49
C ASP A 50 -9.03 -2.54 -18.28
N SER A 51 -8.48 -3.23 -19.28
CA SER A 51 -8.06 -4.63 -19.13
C SER A 51 -6.91 -4.78 -18.13
N VAL A 52 -5.89 -3.91 -18.22
CA VAL A 52 -4.74 -3.92 -17.32
C VAL A 52 -5.16 -3.48 -15.92
N ALA A 53 -6.02 -2.45 -15.80
CA ALA A 53 -6.54 -2.02 -14.51
C ALA A 53 -7.28 -3.15 -13.78
N LYS A 54 -8.09 -3.94 -14.51
CA LYS A 54 -8.78 -5.11 -13.94
C LYS A 54 -7.80 -6.20 -13.48
N ASP A 55 -6.82 -6.54 -14.31
CA ASP A 55 -5.81 -7.55 -13.95
C ASP A 55 -4.96 -7.08 -12.75
N PHE A 56 -4.63 -5.80 -12.70
CA PHE A 56 -3.91 -5.18 -11.59
C PHE A 56 -4.73 -5.21 -10.29
N TYR A 57 -6.03 -4.90 -10.39
CA TYR A 57 -6.94 -4.92 -9.25
C TYR A 57 -7.24 -6.34 -8.76
N ALA A 58 -7.25 -7.33 -9.64
CA ALA A 58 -7.45 -8.74 -9.28
C ALA A 58 -6.37 -9.27 -8.32
N CYS A 59 -5.22 -8.60 -8.21
CA CYS A 59 -4.20 -8.91 -7.22
C CYS A 59 -4.64 -8.60 -5.77
N TYR A 60 -5.65 -7.76 -5.56
CA TYR A 60 -6.24 -7.50 -4.23
C TYR A 60 -7.22 -8.62 -3.83
N ASP A 61 -6.75 -9.87 -3.81
CA ASP A 61 -7.51 -11.05 -3.40
C ASP A 61 -6.83 -11.72 -2.19
N GLU A 62 -7.60 -12.07 -1.16
CA GLU A 62 -7.07 -12.64 0.10
C GLU A 62 -6.36 -14.00 -0.11
N LYS A 63 -6.64 -14.71 -1.21
CA LYS A 63 -5.95 -15.96 -1.57
C LYS A 63 -4.56 -15.71 -2.17
N ILE A 64 -4.30 -14.49 -2.62
CA ILE A 64 -3.01 -14.07 -3.21
C ILE A 64 -2.23 -13.25 -2.19
N VAL A 65 -2.88 -12.24 -1.62
CA VAL A 65 -2.30 -11.24 -0.73
C VAL A 65 -2.96 -11.35 0.64
N PRO A 66 -2.25 -11.77 1.69
CA PRO A 66 -2.77 -11.74 3.05
C PRO A 66 -3.17 -10.32 3.44
N GLY A 67 -4.38 -10.11 3.95
CA GLY A 67 -4.89 -8.78 4.30
C GLY A 67 -5.27 -7.91 3.09
N ALA A 68 -5.63 -8.51 1.95
CA ALA A 68 -6.05 -7.79 0.74
C ALA A 68 -7.19 -6.79 0.99
N GLU A 69 -8.11 -7.13 1.89
CA GLU A 69 -9.22 -6.25 2.27
C GLU A 69 -8.75 -4.89 2.84
N ALA A 70 -7.63 -4.88 3.56
CA ALA A 70 -7.03 -3.64 4.06
C ALA A 70 -6.58 -2.73 2.91
N PHE A 71 -6.06 -3.28 1.82
CA PHE A 71 -5.68 -2.51 0.64
C PHE A 71 -6.89 -1.88 -0.04
N ILE A 72 -7.95 -2.67 -0.25
CA ILE A 72 -9.19 -2.18 -0.85
C ILE A 72 -9.82 -1.10 0.02
N LYS A 73 -9.88 -1.33 1.34
CA LYS A 73 -10.39 -0.36 2.30
C LYS A 73 -9.60 0.95 2.25
N CYS A 74 -8.27 0.89 2.30
CA CYS A 74 -7.43 2.07 2.26
C CYS A 74 -7.51 2.82 0.93
N GLN A 75 -7.72 2.13 -0.19
CA GLN A 75 -7.99 2.79 -1.47
C GLN A 75 -9.28 3.63 -1.41
N LYS A 76 -10.37 3.05 -0.89
CA LYS A 76 -11.66 3.75 -0.72
C LYS A 76 -11.57 4.90 0.27
N ASP A 77 -10.79 4.74 1.34
CA ASP A 77 -10.65 5.77 2.37
C ASP A 77 -9.82 6.96 1.89
N VAL A 78 -8.74 6.71 1.13
CA VAL A 78 -7.80 7.75 0.70
C VAL A 78 -8.12 8.30 -0.68
N TYR A 79 -8.28 7.43 -1.67
CA TYR A 79 -8.49 7.80 -3.08
C TYR A 79 -9.97 7.88 -3.47
N LYS A 80 -10.88 7.39 -2.63
CA LYS A 80 -12.33 7.33 -2.88
C LYS A 80 -12.76 6.41 -4.04
N VAL A 81 -11.81 5.69 -4.61
CA VAL A 81 -12.00 4.76 -5.72
C VAL A 81 -11.22 3.47 -5.47
N GLN A 82 -11.45 2.47 -6.29
CA GLN A 82 -10.66 1.24 -6.36
C GLN A 82 -9.97 1.21 -7.72
N MET A 83 -8.75 0.69 -7.82
CA MET A 83 -7.97 0.69 -9.07
C MET A 83 -8.46 -0.32 -10.13
N ASP A 84 -9.77 -0.51 -10.27
CA ASP A 84 -10.45 -1.54 -11.08
C ASP A 84 -10.88 -1.08 -12.49
N SER A 85 -10.52 0.13 -12.87
CA SER A 85 -10.75 0.72 -14.20
C SER A 85 -9.70 1.78 -14.52
N GLU A 86 -9.51 2.06 -15.80
CA GLU A 86 -8.57 3.07 -16.31
C GLU A 86 -8.80 4.42 -15.63
N LYS A 87 -10.07 4.88 -15.62
CA LYS A 87 -10.47 6.14 -14.97
C LYS A 87 -10.15 6.19 -13.47
N ASN A 88 -10.26 5.07 -12.77
CA ASN A 88 -9.95 5.05 -11.34
C ASN A 88 -8.44 5.02 -11.10
N VAL A 89 -7.67 4.35 -11.95
CA VAL A 89 -6.20 4.43 -11.93
C VAL A 89 -5.75 5.87 -12.19
N ASP A 90 -6.33 6.56 -13.18
CA ASP A 90 -6.11 7.99 -13.42
C ASP A 90 -6.34 8.83 -12.15
N THR A 91 -7.43 8.55 -11.43
CA THR A 91 -7.76 9.25 -10.18
C THR A 91 -6.67 9.05 -9.13
N VAL A 92 -6.15 7.82 -8.99
CA VAL A 92 -5.07 7.50 -8.04
C VAL A 92 -3.76 8.16 -8.45
N CYS A 93 -3.38 8.06 -9.73
CA CYS A 93 -2.15 8.65 -10.26
C CYS A 93 -2.12 10.18 -10.16
N ASN A 94 -3.30 10.83 -10.17
CA ASN A 94 -3.45 12.29 -10.06
C ASN A 94 -3.82 12.78 -8.65
N ALA A 95 -3.86 11.90 -7.63
CA ALA A 95 -4.29 12.25 -6.27
C ALA A 95 -3.34 13.20 -5.52
N GLY A 96 -2.16 13.48 -6.09
CA GLY A 96 -1.16 14.37 -5.53
C GLY A 96 -0.24 13.70 -4.49
N PRO A 97 0.80 14.43 -4.05
CA PRO A 97 1.92 13.83 -3.32
C PRO A 97 1.59 13.35 -1.90
N LEU A 98 0.50 13.85 -1.30
CA LEU A 98 0.09 13.47 0.06
C LEU A 98 -0.74 12.19 0.11
N ALA A 99 -1.34 11.77 -1.00
CA ALA A 99 -2.25 10.63 -1.01
C ALA A 99 -1.50 9.31 -0.75
N PHE A 100 -0.32 9.12 -1.34
CA PHE A 100 0.48 7.91 -1.12
C PHE A 100 0.94 7.72 0.34
N PRO A 101 1.49 8.74 1.04
CA PRO A 101 1.77 8.64 2.47
C PRO A 101 0.53 8.31 3.33
N LEU A 102 -0.63 8.91 3.04
CA LEU A 102 -1.87 8.61 3.77
C LEU A 102 -2.34 7.17 3.54
N TYR A 103 -2.23 6.69 2.30
CA TYR A 103 -2.52 5.32 1.94
C TYR A 103 -1.60 4.32 2.66
N ALA A 104 -0.28 4.57 2.66
CA ALA A 104 0.69 3.73 3.36
C ALA A 104 0.41 3.69 4.88
N GLY A 105 0.10 4.83 5.50
CA GLY A 105 -0.28 4.90 6.91
C GLY A 105 -1.54 4.11 7.24
N CYS A 106 -2.56 4.20 6.36
CA CYS A 106 -3.77 3.40 6.48
C CYS A 106 -3.47 1.90 6.39
N LEU A 107 -2.67 1.46 5.42
CA LEU A 107 -2.32 0.06 5.23
C LEU A 107 -1.66 -0.54 6.46
N VAL A 108 -0.62 0.12 6.97
CA VAL A 108 0.11 -0.38 8.15
C VAL A 108 -0.83 -0.49 9.35
N THR A 109 -1.71 0.49 9.56
CA THR A 109 -2.67 0.46 10.67
C THR A 109 -3.62 -0.72 10.57
N ASN A 110 -4.25 -0.94 9.40
CA ASN A 110 -5.26 -1.99 9.24
C ASN A 110 -4.61 -3.39 9.19
N LEU A 111 -3.49 -3.57 8.49
CA LEU A 111 -2.80 -4.85 8.41
C LEU A 111 -2.34 -5.33 9.80
N LEU A 112 -1.78 -4.43 10.61
CA LEU A 112 -1.37 -4.79 11.97
C LEU A 112 -2.57 -5.08 12.89
N ALA A 113 -3.68 -4.35 12.73
CA ALA A 113 -4.91 -4.62 13.49
C ALA A 113 -5.46 -6.03 13.20
N ASP A 114 -5.30 -6.51 11.97
CA ASP A 114 -5.71 -7.85 11.53
C ASP A 114 -4.64 -8.94 11.79
N GLY A 115 -3.55 -8.60 12.49
CA GLY A 115 -2.44 -9.51 12.78
C GLY A 115 -1.63 -9.92 11.55
N LYS A 116 -1.71 -9.16 10.46
CA LYS A 116 -0.96 -9.38 9.22
C LYS A 116 0.35 -8.57 9.26
N LEU A 117 1.40 -9.12 8.67
CA LEU A 117 2.66 -8.41 8.49
C LEU A 117 2.61 -7.54 7.22
N PRO A 118 2.76 -6.20 7.33
CA PRO A 118 2.78 -5.32 6.16
C PRO A 118 3.78 -5.72 5.10
N SER A 119 5.02 -6.07 5.49
CA SER A 119 6.06 -6.50 4.53
C SER A 119 5.64 -7.72 3.72
N THR A 120 5.15 -8.79 4.36
CA THR A 120 4.66 -9.98 3.65
C THR A 120 3.52 -9.67 2.70
N SER A 121 2.59 -8.81 3.13
CA SER A 121 1.40 -8.46 2.35
C SER A 121 1.79 -7.64 1.11
N MET A 122 2.64 -6.63 1.29
CA MET A 122 3.18 -5.83 0.19
C MET A 122 4.01 -6.66 -0.78
N HIS A 123 4.87 -7.55 -0.28
CA HIS A 123 5.68 -8.44 -1.12
C HIS A 123 4.80 -9.28 -2.06
N LYS A 124 3.77 -9.93 -1.50
CA LYS A 124 2.82 -10.73 -2.30
C LYS A 124 2.04 -9.90 -3.30
N LEU A 125 1.67 -8.67 -2.93
CA LEU A 125 1.01 -7.76 -3.85
C LEU A 125 1.96 -7.38 -5.00
N ASN A 126 3.21 -7.03 -4.69
CA ASN A 126 4.24 -6.68 -5.68
C ASN A 126 4.55 -7.86 -6.62
N GLU A 127 4.62 -9.10 -6.11
CA GLU A 127 4.80 -10.29 -6.96
C GLU A 127 3.68 -10.44 -8.00
N CYS A 128 2.43 -10.14 -7.62
CA CYS A 128 1.29 -10.22 -8.52
C CYS A 128 1.27 -9.04 -9.50
N GLN A 129 1.33 -7.81 -8.98
CA GLN A 129 1.23 -6.60 -9.79
C GLN A 129 2.45 -6.37 -10.67
N GLY A 130 3.63 -6.78 -10.22
CA GLY A 130 4.86 -6.79 -11.02
C GLY A 130 4.72 -7.68 -12.26
N LYS A 131 4.04 -8.83 -12.17
CA LYS A 131 3.76 -9.69 -13.33
C LYS A 131 2.80 -9.01 -14.31
N VAL A 132 1.74 -8.37 -13.81
CA VAL A 132 0.78 -7.63 -14.64
C VAL A 132 1.48 -6.49 -15.39
N MET A 133 2.35 -5.75 -14.70
CA MET A 133 3.03 -4.57 -15.26
C MET A 133 4.35 -4.88 -15.98
N GLY A 134 4.81 -6.14 -15.96
CA GLY A 134 6.11 -6.52 -16.50
C GLY A 134 7.31 -5.92 -15.75
N VAL A 135 7.16 -5.64 -14.45
CA VAL A 135 8.20 -5.08 -13.56
C VAL A 135 8.79 -6.19 -12.69
N SER A 136 10.06 -6.51 -12.91
CA SER A 136 10.78 -7.57 -12.17
C SER A 136 11.07 -7.16 -10.72
N ALA A 137 11.22 -8.15 -9.86
CA ALA A 137 11.66 -7.94 -8.48
C ALA A 137 13.06 -7.30 -8.43
N PRO A 138 13.37 -6.51 -7.39
CA PRO A 138 14.73 -6.07 -7.10
C PRO A 138 15.68 -7.28 -6.98
N GLN A 139 16.94 -7.11 -7.39
CA GLN A 139 18.00 -8.11 -7.28
C GLN A 139 18.88 -7.89 -6.06
#